data_AF-A0AA96QPW6-F1
#
_entry.id   AF-A0AA96QPW6-F1
#
_cell.length_a   1.000
_cell.length_b   1.000
_cell.length_c   1.000
_cell.angle_alpha   90.00
_cell.angle_beta   90.00
_cell.angle_gamma   90.00
#
_symmetry.space_group_name_H-M   'P 1'
#
loop_
_entity.id
_entity.type
_entity.pdbx_description
1 polymer ?
#
loop_
_entity_poly.entity_id
_entity_poly.type
_entity_poly.pdbx_seq_one_letter_code
_entity_poly.pdbx_strand_id
1 'polypeptide(L)'
;MDEQIPDRAFDGDQAHLAALLWAVADIHPMRRAHPDWAYSCMEQLLLHRGHWYSPAPFPAHRERGDERHCYANATRHSRAYHLIYVEGYALGPHGLLYEHAWCARPDGTIEDPTWSDGAGLAYVGIPFTASYIAEHEQRRGTAVRLLLDPHLNDWEPLRSGWPAIAESAAANR
;
A
#
# COMPACT_ATOMS: atom_id res chain seq x y z
N MET A 1 -7.53 -1.47 22.58
CA MET A 1 -8.92 -1.06 22.34
C MET A 1 -9.31 -1.78 21.07
N ASP A 2 -10.07 -2.87 21.20
CA ASP A 2 -10.47 -3.74 20.09
C ASP A 2 -11.48 -2.99 19.21
N GLU A 3 -10.97 -2.13 18.33
CA GLU A 3 -11.74 -1.71 17.18
C GLU A 3 -11.74 -2.89 16.21
N GLN A 4 -12.75 -3.75 16.36
CA GLN A 4 -13.03 -4.84 15.44
C GLN A 4 -13.04 -4.27 14.02
N ILE A 5 -12.08 -4.72 13.21
CA ILE A 5 -12.10 -4.48 11.76
C ILE A 5 -13.50 -4.87 11.29
N PRO A 6 -14.22 -3.99 10.56
CA PRO A 6 -15.55 -4.30 10.08
C PRO A 6 -15.56 -5.69 9.44
N ASP A 7 -16.64 -6.44 9.64
CA ASP A 7 -16.88 -7.80 9.13
C ASP A 7 -16.83 -7.79 7.59
N ARG A 8 -15.61 -7.68 7.05
CA ARG A 8 -15.30 -7.55 5.64
C ARG A 8 -15.03 -8.95 5.16
N ALA A 9 -15.97 -9.48 4.38
CA ALA A 9 -15.77 -10.74 3.69
C ALA A 9 -14.65 -10.56 2.66
N PHE A 10 -13.47 -11.13 2.94
CA PHE A 10 -12.44 -11.33 1.94
C PHE A 10 -12.68 -12.65 1.22
N ASP A 11 -12.50 -12.68 -0.09
CA ASP A 11 -12.54 -13.90 -0.88
C ASP A 11 -11.17 -14.22 -1.50
N GLY A 12 -10.99 -15.49 -1.88
CA GLY A 12 -9.82 -15.98 -2.62
C GLY A 12 -8.47 -15.41 -2.15
N ASP A 13 -7.79 -14.72 -3.07
CA ASP A 13 -6.46 -14.16 -2.86
C ASP A 13 -6.44 -12.98 -1.87
N GLN A 14 -7.54 -12.22 -1.73
CA GLN A 14 -7.63 -11.18 -0.71
C GLN A 14 -7.67 -11.78 0.69
N ALA A 15 -8.38 -12.90 0.88
CA ALA A 15 -8.42 -13.61 2.15
C ALA A 15 -7.03 -14.18 2.51
N HIS A 16 -6.30 -14.70 1.51
CA HIS A 16 -4.93 -15.17 1.70
C HIS A 16 -4.00 -14.02 2.09
N LEU A 17 -4.06 -12.89 1.39
CA LEU A 17 -3.28 -11.70 1.71
C LEU A 17 -3.59 -11.20 3.14
N ALA A 18 -4.86 -11.11 3.52
CA ALA A 18 -5.27 -10.72 4.87
C ALA A 18 -4.71 -11.67 5.94
N ALA A 19 -4.78 -12.98 5.70
CA ALA A 19 -4.25 -13.99 6.63
C ALA A 19 -2.73 -13.86 6.82
N LEU A 20 -1.97 -13.60 5.76
CA LEU A 20 -0.52 -13.37 5.85
C LEU A 20 -0.21 -12.09 6.65
N LEU A 21 -0.95 -11.01 6.39
CA LEU A 21 -0.78 -9.76 7.14
C LEU A 21 -1.10 -9.92 8.62
N TRP A 22 -2.16 -10.65 8.96
CA TRP A 22 -2.46 -10.98 10.36
C TRP A 22 -1.36 -11.81 11.01
N ALA A 23 -0.86 -12.85 10.33
CA ALA A 23 0.22 -13.67 10.87
C ALA A 23 1.49 -12.84 11.13
N VAL A 24 1.84 -11.91 10.23
CA VAL A 24 2.95 -10.98 10.44
C VAL A 24 2.64 -10.02 11.59
N ALA A 25 1.43 -9.45 11.61
CA ALA A 25 0.98 -8.54 12.64
C ALA A 25 0.91 -9.17 14.03
N ASP A 26 0.73 -10.49 14.17
CA ASP A 26 0.73 -11.18 15.46
C ASP A 26 2.17 -11.44 15.98
N ILE A 27 3.14 -11.58 15.07
CA ILE A 27 4.55 -11.77 15.41
C ILE A 27 5.19 -10.46 15.90
N HIS A 28 4.79 -9.31 15.35
CA HIS A 28 5.37 -8.00 15.66
C HIS A 28 5.16 -7.50 17.11
N PRO A 29 3.97 -7.61 17.73
CA PRO A 29 3.69 -7.26 19.11
C PRO A 29 4.66 -7.90 20.10
N MET A 30 5.18 -9.09 19.78
CA MET A 30 6.17 -9.79 20.60
C MET A 30 7.54 -9.08 20.65
N ARG A 31 7.79 -8.08 19.79
CA ARG A 31 9.12 -7.51 19.60
C ARG A 31 9.35 -6.08 20.11
N ARG A 32 8.33 -5.21 20.28
CA ARG A 32 8.41 -3.84 20.88
C ARG A 32 7.13 -2.98 20.64
N ALA A 33 5.92 -3.50 20.87
CA ALA A 33 4.75 -2.60 20.82
C ALA A 33 4.81 -1.57 21.97
N HIS A 34 4.77 -0.28 21.66
CA HIS A 34 4.60 0.75 22.68
C HIS A 34 3.11 0.82 23.04
N PRO A 35 2.71 0.70 24.31
CA PRO A 35 1.30 0.52 24.71
C PRO A 35 0.39 1.68 24.29
N ASP A 36 0.95 2.86 24.11
CA ASP A 36 0.21 4.08 23.74
C ASP A 36 0.14 4.35 22.22
N TRP A 37 0.66 3.47 21.37
CA TRP A 37 0.60 3.64 19.92
C TRP A 37 -0.73 3.13 19.35
N ALA A 38 -1.27 3.84 18.37
CA ALA A 38 -2.50 3.46 17.68
C ALA A 38 -2.39 2.11 16.95
N TYR A 39 -1.21 1.79 16.41
CA TYR A 39 -0.91 0.53 15.73
C TYR A 39 0.47 0.01 16.15
N SER A 40 0.63 -1.32 16.27
CA SER A 40 1.91 -1.94 16.63
C SER A 40 2.86 -2.14 15.44
N CYS A 41 2.33 -2.15 14.21
CA CYS A 41 3.08 -2.36 12.98
C CYS A 41 2.29 -1.85 11.75
N MET A 42 2.95 -1.81 10.59
CA MET A 42 2.34 -1.30 9.35
C MET A 42 1.28 -2.24 8.79
N GLU A 43 1.43 -3.56 9.00
CA GLU A 43 0.46 -4.57 8.57
C GLU A 43 -0.87 -4.37 9.29
N GLN A 44 -0.83 -4.12 10.61
CA GLN A 44 -2.03 -3.82 11.38
C GLN A 44 -2.68 -2.51 10.91
N LEU A 45 -1.88 -1.47 10.65
CA LEU A 45 -2.38 -0.22 10.09
C LEU A 45 -3.10 -0.46 8.75
N LEU A 46 -2.50 -1.24 7.85
CA LEU A 46 -3.09 -1.57 6.55
C LEU A 46 -4.34 -2.46 6.66
N LEU A 47 -4.38 -3.39 7.59
CA LEU A 47 -5.58 -4.19 7.84
C LEU A 47 -6.76 -3.32 8.28
N HIS A 48 -6.49 -2.27 9.07
CA HIS A 48 -7.53 -1.39 9.62
C HIS A 48 -7.91 -0.23 8.69
N ARG A 49 -6.95 0.31 7.92
CA ARG A 49 -7.09 1.56 7.15
C ARG A 49 -6.80 1.41 5.66
N GLY A 50 -6.24 0.27 5.25
CA GLY A 50 -5.88 0.01 3.87
C GLY A 50 -7.10 -0.12 2.96
N HIS A 51 -6.93 0.35 1.73
CA HIS A 51 -7.86 0.14 0.64
C HIS A 51 -7.48 -1.13 -0.09
N TRP A 52 -8.47 -1.95 -0.39
CA TRP A 52 -8.30 -3.19 -1.15
C TRP A 52 -8.55 -2.93 -2.62
N TYR A 53 -7.66 -3.45 -3.46
CA TYR A 53 -7.72 -3.22 -4.89
C TYR A 53 -7.77 -4.53 -5.68
N SER A 54 -8.37 -4.45 -6.87
CA SER A 54 -8.50 -5.58 -7.78
C SER A 54 -7.40 -5.55 -8.85
N PRO A 55 -6.68 -6.66 -9.08
CA PRO A 55 -5.81 -6.81 -10.23
C PRO A 55 -6.58 -6.55 -11.53
N ALA A 56 -5.95 -5.89 -12.49
CA ALA A 56 -6.50 -5.68 -13.83
C ALA A 56 -5.38 -5.76 -14.88
N PRO A 57 -5.70 -6.15 -16.13
CA PRO A 57 -4.74 -6.13 -17.22
C PRO A 57 -4.12 -4.74 -17.40
N PHE A 58 -2.82 -4.70 -17.61
CA PHE A 58 -2.12 -3.45 -17.84
C PHE A 58 -2.43 -2.90 -19.23
N PRO A 59 -2.62 -1.58 -19.38
CA PRO A 59 -2.97 -1.00 -20.67
C PRO A 59 -1.87 -1.24 -21.72
N ALA A 60 -2.22 -1.86 -22.84
CA ALA A 60 -1.28 -2.24 -23.91
C ALA A 60 -0.50 -1.07 -24.55
N HIS A 61 -0.98 0.16 -24.40
CA HIS A 61 -0.35 1.38 -24.93
C HIS A 61 0.58 2.07 -23.93
N ARG A 62 0.79 1.48 -22.74
CA ARG A 62 1.65 2.03 -21.69
C ARG A 62 2.86 1.13 -21.50
N GLU A 63 3.96 1.72 -21.08
CA GLU A 63 5.20 0.99 -20.81
C GLU A 63 5.34 0.70 -19.32
N ARG A 64 5.77 -0.51 -19.00
CA ARG A 64 6.23 -0.86 -17.65
C ARG A 64 7.67 -0.39 -17.46
N GLY A 65 8.05 -0.17 -16.21
CA GLY A 65 9.45 0.02 -15.84
C GLY A 65 10.10 -1.28 -15.41
N ASP A 66 11.36 -1.17 -15.00
CA ASP A 66 12.16 -2.31 -14.59
C ASP A 66 11.63 -2.97 -13.30
N GLU A 67 11.77 -4.29 -13.21
CA GLU A 67 11.48 -5.04 -11.98
C GLU A 67 12.27 -4.50 -10.78
N ARG A 68 11.69 -4.63 -9.59
CA ARG A 68 12.25 -4.17 -8.29
C ARG A 68 12.33 -2.64 -8.13
N HIS A 69 11.86 -1.86 -9.09
CA HIS A 69 11.76 -0.40 -9.00
C HIS A 69 10.31 0.08 -8.78
N CYS A 70 9.50 -0.64 -8.00
CA CYS A 70 8.05 -0.41 -7.89
C CYS A 70 7.67 1.02 -7.47
N TYR A 71 8.30 1.57 -6.43
CA TYR A 71 8.06 2.94 -5.96
C TYR A 71 8.37 3.99 -7.04
N ALA A 72 9.50 3.85 -7.73
CA ALA A 72 9.90 4.75 -8.82
C ALA A 72 8.95 4.64 -10.02
N ASN A 73 8.62 3.42 -10.42
CA ASN A 73 7.74 3.14 -11.55
C ASN A 73 6.34 3.67 -11.29
N ALA A 74 5.76 3.37 -10.13
CA ALA A 74 4.43 3.84 -9.74
C ALA A 74 4.38 5.37 -9.61
N THR A 75 5.43 6.02 -9.10
CA THR A 75 5.48 7.49 -9.02
C THR A 75 5.53 8.13 -10.41
N ARG A 76 6.35 7.60 -11.33
CA ARG A 76 6.41 8.07 -12.72
C ARG A 76 5.08 7.83 -13.44
N HIS A 77 4.49 6.66 -13.24
CA HIS A 77 3.25 6.24 -13.88
C HIS A 77 2.04 7.06 -13.41
N SER A 78 1.93 7.32 -12.11
CA SER A 78 0.86 8.16 -11.55
C SER A 78 0.90 9.58 -12.12
N ARG A 79 2.09 10.15 -12.28
CA ARG A 79 2.30 11.47 -12.89
C ARG A 79 1.95 11.50 -14.37
N ALA A 80 2.42 10.50 -15.12
CA ALA A 80 2.21 10.43 -16.57
C ALA A 80 0.73 10.28 -16.94
N TYR A 81 -0.04 9.54 -16.13
CA TYR A 81 -1.42 9.17 -16.45
C TYR A 81 -2.47 9.72 -15.48
N HIS A 82 -2.07 10.62 -14.57
CA HIS A 82 -2.93 11.20 -13.54
C HIS A 82 -3.70 10.16 -12.71
N LEU A 83 -3.01 9.08 -12.34
CA LEU A 83 -3.55 8.00 -11.51
C LEU A 83 -3.22 8.23 -10.03
N ILE A 84 -3.90 7.49 -9.15
CA ILE A 84 -3.67 7.54 -7.72
C ILE A 84 -2.46 6.68 -7.41
N TYR A 85 -1.40 7.24 -6.83
CA TYR A 85 -0.27 6.45 -6.34
C TYR A 85 -0.64 5.76 -5.03
N VAL A 86 -0.27 4.49 -4.89
CA VAL A 86 -0.59 3.67 -3.71
C VAL A 86 0.65 2.91 -3.27
N GLU A 87 0.88 2.85 -1.96
CA GLU A 87 1.85 1.93 -1.35
C GLU A 87 1.16 0.99 -0.37
N GLY A 88 1.67 -0.24 -0.27
CA GLY A 88 1.15 -1.23 0.66
C GLY A 88 1.73 -2.60 0.40
N TYR A 89 0.91 -3.62 0.62
CA TYR A 89 1.28 -5.01 0.38
C TYR A 89 0.53 -5.59 -0.81
N ALA A 90 1.24 -6.41 -1.58
CA ALA A 90 0.68 -7.20 -2.66
C ALA A 90 0.97 -8.69 -2.44
N LEU A 91 0.00 -9.53 -2.78
CA LEU A 91 0.20 -10.97 -2.93
C LEU A 91 0.76 -11.22 -4.33
N GLY A 92 2.03 -11.58 -4.40
CA GLY A 92 2.75 -11.80 -5.65
C GLY A 92 2.75 -13.26 -6.11
N PRO A 93 3.63 -13.61 -7.07
CA PRO A 93 3.76 -14.97 -7.57
C PRO A 93 4.03 -15.95 -6.44
N HIS A 94 3.48 -17.17 -6.58
CA HIS A 94 3.58 -18.22 -5.57
C HIS A 94 2.93 -17.89 -4.21
N GLY A 95 2.08 -16.86 -4.15
CA GLY A 95 1.35 -16.49 -2.93
C GLY A 95 2.24 -15.85 -1.86
N LEU A 96 3.33 -15.20 -2.27
CA LEU A 96 4.25 -14.53 -1.36
C LEU A 96 3.84 -13.07 -1.12
N LEU A 97 4.09 -12.58 0.09
CA LEU A 97 3.81 -11.20 0.50
C LEU A 97 4.95 -10.27 0.06
N TYR A 98 4.62 -9.16 -0.60
CA TYR A 98 5.59 -8.15 -1.02
C TYR A 98 5.16 -6.76 -0.61
N GLU A 99 6.09 -6.00 -0.04
CA GLU A 99 6.01 -4.54 0.00
C GLU A 99 6.03 -4.00 -1.43
N HIS A 100 5.03 -3.20 -1.81
CA HIS A 100 4.85 -2.82 -3.20
C HIS A 100 4.21 -1.45 -3.37
N ALA A 101 4.38 -0.89 -4.56
CA ALA A 101 3.74 0.34 -4.98
C ALA A 101 3.14 0.19 -6.38
N TRP A 102 1.95 0.75 -6.56
CA TRP A 102 1.17 0.66 -7.80
C TRP A 102 0.39 1.95 -8.03
N CYS A 103 -0.36 1.99 -9.13
CA CYS A 103 -1.33 3.04 -9.38
C CYS A 103 -2.74 2.47 -9.30
N ALA A 104 -3.68 3.19 -8.70
CA ALA A 104 -5.08 2.84 -8.69
C ALA A 104 -5.89 3.77 -9.58
N ARG A 105 -6.93 3.21 -10.19
CA ARG A 105 -8.00 3.94 -10.87
C ARG A 105 -9.14 4.22 -9.87
N PRO A 106 -10.01 5.22 -10.15
CA PRO A 106 -11.14 5.52 -9.28
C PRO A 106 -12.14 4.36 -9.08
N ASP A 107 -12.14 3.37 -9.96
CA ASP A 107 -12.99 2.18 -9.83
C ASP A 107 -12.41 1.10 -8.90
N GLY A 108 -11.23 1.32 -8.32
CA GLY A 108 -10.55 0.35 -7.44
C GLY A 108 -9.72 -0.69 -8.18
N THR A 109 -9.65 -0.64 -9.51
CA THR A 109 -8.70 -1.46 -10.29
C THR A 109 -7.32 -0.83 -10.28
N ILE A 110 -6.28 -1.66 -10.41
CA ILE A 110 -4.90 -1.17 -10.43
C ILE A 110 -4.29 -1.12 -11.83
N GLU A 111 -3.21 -0.35 -11.92
CA GLU A 111 -2.17 -0.46 -12.91
C GLU A 111 -0.84 -0.65 -12.18
N ASP A 112 -0.24 -1.83 -12.32
CA ASP A 112 1.06 -2.15 -11.77
C ASP A 112 2.14 -1.92 -12.84
N PRO A 113 2.88 -0.80 -12.83
CA PRO A 113 3.89 -0.54 -13.85
C PRO A 113 5.17 -1.36 -13.67
N THR A 114 5.21 -2.35 -12.76
CA THR A 114 6.41 -3.13 -12.45
C THR A 114 6.23 -4.61 -12.72
N TRP A 115 5.18 -5.23 -12.19
CA TRP A 115 4.94 -6.65 -12.40
C TRP A 115 4.22 -6.92 -13.70
N SER A 116 4.43 -8.09 -14.31
CA SER A 116 3.66 -8.54 -15.47
C SER A 116 2.21 -8.87 -15.11
N ASP A 117 1.34 -8.92 -16.12
CA ASP A 117 -0.06 -9.28 -15.91
C ASP A 117 -0.18 -10.68 -15.29
N GLY A 118 -1.04 -10.80 -14.28
CA GLY A 118 -1.26 -12.04 -13.54
C GLY A 118 -0.21 -12.39 -12.49
N ALA A 119 0.86 -11.59 -12.34
CA ALA A 119 1.85 -11.82 -11.28
C ALA A 119 1.33 -11.40 -9.90
N GLY A 120 0.58 -10.30 -9.82
CA GLY A 120 -0.08 -9.88 -8.58
C GLY A 120 -1.52 -10.35 -8.49
N LEU A 121 -1.85 -10.96 -7.36
CA LEU A 121 -3.11 -11.67 -7.11
C LEU A 121 -4.07 -10.87 -6.23
N ALA A 122 -3.54 -10.10 -5.29
CA ALA A 122 -4.32 -9.23 -4.40
C ALA A 122 -3.46 -8.06 -3.90
N TYR A 123 -4.10 -6.95 -3.57
CA TYR A 123 -3.42 -5.71 -3.20
C TYR A 123 -4.17 -4.97 -2.09
N VAL A 124 -3.45 -4.51 -1.07
CA VAL A 124 -3.98 -3.65 -0.01
C VAL A 124 -2.99 -2.54 0.30
N GLY A 125 -3.44 -1.29 0.25
CA GLY A 125 -2.54 -0.14 0.38
C GLY A 125 -3.22 1.17 0.73
N ILE A 126 -2.41 2.18 1.04
CA ILE A 126 -2.86 3.55 1.30
C ILE A 126 -2.63 4.40 0.04
N PRO A 127 -3.68 5.05 -0.49
CA PRO A 127 -3.55 5.97 -1.61
C PRO A 127 -2.98 7.31 -1.14
N PHE A 128 -2.04 7.88 -1.90
CA PHE A 128 -1.37 9.13 -1.54
C PHE A 128 -1.76 10.30 -2.43
N THR A 129 -1.80 11.50 -1.84
CA THR A 129 -1.95 12.75 -2.60
C THR A 129 -0.66 13.11 -3.34
N ALA A 130 -0.80 13.68 -4.55
CA ALA A 130 0.36 14.10 -5.35
C ALA A 130 1.23 15.15 -4.63
N SER A 131 0.62 16.03 -3.83
CA SER A 131 1.31 17.02 -3.00
C SER A 131 2.17 16.36 -1.93
N TYR A 132 1.65 15.33 -1.26
CA TYR A 132 2.38 14.62 -0.21
C TYR A 132 3.61 13.90 -0.79
N ILE A 133 3.45 13.25 -1.96
CA ILE A 133 4.57 12.61 -2.67
C ILE A 133 5.63 13.65 -3.04
N ALA A 134 5.23 14.78 -3.63
CA ALA A 134 6.14 15.83 -4.07
C ALA A 134 6.95 16.44 -2.91
N GLU A 135 6.31 16.69 -1.76
CA GLU A 135 6.98 17.19 -0.55
C GLU A 135 8.08 16.23 -0.07
N HIS A 136 7.80 14.92 -0.08
CA HIS A 136 8.74 13.91 0.36
C HIS A 136 9.89 13.72 -0.64
N GLU A 137 9.62 13.74 -1.94
CA GLU A 137 10.67 13.65 -2.95
C GLU A 137 11.60 14.87 -2.94
N GLN A 138 11.07 16.08 -2.72
CA GLN A 138 11.89 17.29 -2.59
C GLN A 138 12.89 17.21 -1.44
N ARG A 139 12.49 16.56 -0.33
CA ARG A 139 13.33 16.41 0.86
C ARG A 139 14.35 15.27 0.73
N ARG A 140 14.03 14.22 -0.04
CA ARG A 140 14.73 12.91 0.09
C ARG A 140 15.15 12.25 -1.23
N GLY A 141 14.85 12.85 -2.38
CA GLY A 141 15.12 12.28 -3.70
C GLY A 141 13.93 11.49 -4.27
N THR A 142 14.10 10.93 -5.47
CA THR A 142 13.02 10.19 -6.16
C THR A 142 12.77 8.81 -5.56
N ALA A 143 11.53 8.30 -5.66
CA ALA A 143 11.14 6.93 -5.27
C ALA A 143 11.18 6.64 -3.76
N VAL A 144 10.71 7.60 -2.96
CA VAL A 144 10.59 7.46 -1.51
C VAL A 144 9.52 6.41 -1.15
N ARG A 145 9.81 5.57 -0.15
CA ARG A 145 8.85 4.67 0.51
C ARG A 145 8.08 5.47 1.56
N LEU A 146 6.88 5.93 1.23
CA LEU A 146 6.09 6.79 2.11
C LEU A 146 5.42 6.04 3.27
N LEU A 147 4.98 4.81 3.02
CA LEU A 147 4.28 3.99 4.01
C LEU A 147 5.24 3.07 4.76
N LEU A 148 6.05 2.31 4.03
CA LEU A 148 6.77 1.16 4.57
C LEU A 148 8.19 1.50 5.05
N ASP A 149 8.52 2.79 5.19
CA ASP A 149 9.72 3.25 5.89
C ASP A 149 9.31 4.16 7.07
N PRO A 150 8.90 3.56 8.21
CA PRO A 150 8.34 4.30 9.35
C PRO A 150 9.31 5.30 9.98
N HIS A 151 10.61 5.07 9.81
CA HIS A 151 11.64 6.00 10.28
C HIS A 151 11.60 7.33 9.53
N LEU A 152 11.03 7.38 8.32
CA LEU A 152 10.95 8.62 7.56
C LEU A 152 9.94 9.60 8.16
N ASN A 153 8.90 9.11 8.84
CA ASN A 153 7.87 9.94 9.47
C ASN A 153 7.86 9.82 10.99
N ASP A 154 9.02 9.57 11.62
CA ASP A 154 9.16 9.44 13.08
C ASP A 154 8.10 8.53 13.74
N TRP A 155 7.71 7.46 13.03
CA TRP A 155 6.67 6.51 13.42
C TRP A 155 5.27 7.12 13.63
N GLU A 156 5.02 8.35 13.16
CA GLU A 156 3.77 9.08 13.32
C GLU A 156 2.53 8.26 12.88
N PRO A 157 2.54 7.58 11.70
CA PRO A 157 1.47 6.66 11.32
C PRO A 157 1.08 5.63 12.37
N LEU A 158 2.06 5.03 13.05
CA LEU A 158 1.83 4.00 14.05
C LEU A 158 1.45 4.62 15.40
N ARG A 159 2.04 5.77 15.74
CA ARG A 159 1.80 6.47 17.00
C ARG A 159 0.41 7.05 17.11
N SER A 160 0.03 7.89 16.17
CA SER A 160 -1.19 8.73 16.22
C SER A 160 -2.19 8.39 15.14
N GLY A 161 -1.88 7.42 14.27
CA GLY A 161 -2.68 7.08 13.11
C GLY A 161 -2.27 7.87 11.86
N TRP A 162 -2.93 7.56 10.75
CA TRP A 162 -2.57 8.10 9.45
C TRP A 162 -3.03 9.55 9.26
N PRO A 163 -2.16 10.49 8.85
CA PRO A 163 -2.55 11.88 8.65
C PRO A 163 -3.50 11.99 7.45
N ALA A 164 -4.70 12.55 7.66
CA ALA A 164 -5.74 12.68 6.64
C ALA A 164 -5.27 13.46 5.38
N ILE A 165 -4.27 14.34 5.52
CA ILE A 165 -3.68 15.10 4.39
C ILE A 165 -2.82 14.24 3.46
N ALA A 166 -2.34 13.09 3.93
CA ALA A 166 -1.55 12.17 3.14
C ALA A 166 -2.44 11.28 2.27
N GLU A 167 -3.67 11.00 2.72
CA GLU A 167 -4.56 10.04 2.08
C GLU A 167 -5.39 10.70 0.96
N SER A 168 -5.34 10.11 -0.23
CA SER A 168 -6.24 10.50 -1.31
C SER A 168 -7.60 9.81 -1.14
N ALA A 169 -8.68 10.58 -1.11
CA ALA A 169 -10.05 10.07 -0.95
C ALA A 169 -10.57 9.22 -2.14
N ALA A 170 -9.72 8.91 -3.12
CA ALA A 170 -10.12 8.42 -4.43
C ALA A 170 -10.05 6.89 -4.61
N ALA A 171 -9.88 6.11 -3.54
CA ALA A 171 -10.09 4.67 -3.54
C ALA A 171 -11.34 4.34 -2.71
N ASN A 172 -12.26 3.56 -3.28
CA ASN A 172 -13.69 3.59 -2.97
C ASN A 172 -14.10 3.27 -1.52
N ARG A 173 -15.20 3.95 -1.13
CA ARG A 173 -16.17 3.51 -0.11
C ARG A 173 -16.88 2.22 -0.55
#